data_AF-A0A1J9QY45-F1
#
_entry.id   AF-A0A1J9QY45-F1
#
_cell.length_a   1.000
_cell.length_b   1.000
_cell.length_c   1.000
_cell.angle_alpha   90.00
_cell.angle_beta   90.00
_cell.angle_gamma   90.00
#
_symmetry.space_group_name_H-M   'P 1'
#
loop_
_entity.id
_entity.type
_entity.pdbx_description
1 polymer ?
#
loop_
_entity_poly.entity_id
_entity_poly.type
_entity_poly.pdbx_seq_one_letter_code
_entity_poly.pdbx_strand_id
1 'polypeptide(L)'
;MEVSQLQSPSRSDRSNDEEYPPFLDFGKIKPLRHRWTDPQREVLCVLGRFYSIARKDETEIFSYIFDTEIEGFKNGLPVTTVNTQHYDMLFRRHLIWVSVNSASLADDEEYKECRRVIEIAARELDVNLKSNPIPDANMDATHGAPEPAIEPEYAGGAELPVAGMKPRYDRSQKRPLYRFFNSQSSGINDPQPIFFFWAC
;
A
#
# COMPACT_ATOMS: atom_id res chain seq x y z
N MET A 1 57.32 -20.05 32.97
CA MET A 1 55.95 -19.72 32.51
C MET A 1 56.09 -19.23 31.09
N GLU A 2 55.82 -20.10 30.12
CA GLU A 2 56.06 -19.86 28.70
C GLU A 2 54.69 -19.82 28.01
N VAL A 3 54.41 -18.71 27.33
CA VAL A 3 53.10 -18.41 26.74
C VAL A 3 53.13 -18.88 25.29
N SER A 4 52.46 -20.00 25.00
CA SER A 4 52.28 -20.51 23.64
C SER A 4 51.44 -19.53 22.81
N GLN A 5 52.09 -18.91 21.82
CA GLN A 5 51.43 -18.11 20.80
C GLN A 5 50.63 -19.04 19.87
N LEU A 6 49.31 -18.82 19.81
CA LEU A 6 48.44 -19.39 18.78
C LEU A 6 48.70 -18.65 17.46
N GLN A 7 49.49 -19.28 16.58
CA GLN A 7 49.56 -18.92 15.17
C GLN A 7 48.23 -19.27 14.49
N SER A 8 47.54 -18.26 13.98
CA SER A 8 46.39 -18.43 13.10
C SER A 8 46.83 -19.11 11.78
N PRO A 9 46.04 -20.03 11.21
CA PRO A 9 46.40 -20.67 9.95
C PRO A 9 46.45 -19.63 8.84
N SER A 10 47.56 -19.69 8.11
CA SER A 10 47.84 -18.89 6.91
C SER A 10 46.69 -19.00 5.92
N ARG A 11 46.27 -17.85 5.37
CA ARG A 11 45.37 -17.71 4.23
C ARG A 11 45.68 -18.79 3.20
N SER A 12 44.79 -19.79 3.07
CA SER A 12 44.88 -20.72 1.96
C SER A 12 44.49 -19.97 0.69
N ASP A 13 45.36 -20.09 -0.32
CA ASP A 13 45.02 -19.92 -1.73
C ASP A 13 43.62 -20.50 -1.99
N ARG A 14 42.64 -19.63 -2.22
CA ARG A 14 41.41 -20.00 -2.91
C ARG A 14 41.60 -19.65 -4.38
N SER A 15 42.51 -20.36 -5.03
CA SER A 15 42.43 -20.58 -6.47
C SER A 15 41.42 -21.71 -6.72
N ASN A 16 40.15 -21.44 -6.47
CA ASN A 16 39.08 -22.28 -6.97
C ASN A 16 38.29 -21.42 -7.95
N ASP A 17 38.54 -21.67 -9.23
CA ASP A 17 37.54 -21.58 -10.28
C ASP A 17 36.40 -22.58 -9.95
N GLU A 18 35.77 -22.44 -8.79
CA GLU A 18 34.51 -23.09 -8.43
C GLU A 18 33.44 -22.39 -9.28
N GLU A 19 33.42 -22.79 -10.55
CA GLU A 19 32.38 -22.44 -11.50
C GLU A 19 31.06 -22.90 -10.89
N TYR A 20 30.34 -21.94 -10.30
CA TYR A 20 29.05 -22.17 -9.67
C TYR A 20 28.16 -22.91 -10.67
N PRO A 21 27.55 -24.03 -10.28
CA PRO A 21 26.85 -24.83 -11.25
C PRO A 21 25.71 -24.02 -11.88
N PRO A 22 25.50 -24.12 -13.21
CA PRO A 22 24.64 -23.18 -13.96
C PRO A 22 23.18 -23.08 -13.48
N PHE A 23 22.70 -24.05 -12.71
CA PHE A 23 21.36 -24.04 -12.13
C PHE A 23 21.20 -23.08 -10.94
N LEU A 24 22.30 -22.65 -10.31
CA LEU A 24 22.33 -21.60 -9.29
C LEU A 24 22.56 -20.21 -9.87
N ASP A 25 22.53 -20.07 -11.20
CA ASP A 25 22.62 -18.77 -11.87
C ASP A 25 21.28 -18.02 -11.79
N PHE A 26 20.97 -17.51 -10.60
CA PHE A 26 19.80 -16.67 -10.33
C PHE A 26 19.85 -15.34 -11.08
N GLY A 27 21.00 -14.97 -11.69
CA GLY A 27 21.13 -13.78 -12.53
C GLY A 27 20.27 -13.84 -13.80
N LYS A 28 19.97 -15.04 -14.30
CA LYS A 28 19.11 -15.26 -15.47
C LYS A 28 17.62 -15.18 -15.13
N ILE A 29 17.24 -15.40 -13.87
CA ILE A 29 15.85 -15.31 -13.41
C ILE A 29 15.58 -13.85 -13.04
N LYS A 30 15.12 -13.05 -14.01
CA LYS A 30 14.59 -11.72 -13.68
C LYS A 30 13.28 -11.90 -12.92
N PRO A 31 13.19 -11.57 -11.62
CA PRO A 31 11.91 -11.63 -10.93
C PRO A 31 10.96 -10.67 -11.64
N LEU A 32 9.77 -11.16 -12.00
CA LEU A 32 8.73 -10.32 -12.55
C LEU A 32 8.36 -9.28 -11.50
N ARG A 33 8.65 -8.00 -11.79
CA ARG A 33 8.38 -6.89 -10.87
C ARG A 33 7.19 -6.10 -11.40
N HIS A 34 6.10 -6.13 -10.64
CA HIS A 34 4.95 -5.28 -10.91
C HIS A 34 5.32 -3.81 -10.69
N ARG A 35 4.94 -2.94 -11.62
CA ARG A 35 5.18 -1.50 -11.52
C ARG A 35 3.91 -0.83 -10.98
N TRP A 36 3.94 -0.49 -9.70
CA TRP A 36 2.84 0.19 -9.02
C TRP A 36 2.57 1.59 -9.59
N THR A 37 1.33 1.79 -10.03
CA THR A 37 0.80 3.10 -10.46
C THR A 37 0.19 3.86 -9.30
N ASP A 38 -0.02 5.18 -9.46
CA ASP A 38 -0.66 5.98 -8.42
C ASP A 38 -2.13 5.58 -8.16
N PRO A 39 -2.97 5.31 -9.19
CA PRO A 39 -4.33 4.79 -8.96
C PRO A 39 -4.36 3.47 -8.19
N GLN A 40 -3.44 2.54 -8.47
CA GLN A 40 -3.32 1.29 -7.74
C GLN A 40 -3.00 1.52 -6.25
N ARG A 41 -2.06 2.42 -5.97
CA ARG A 41 -1.71 2.80 -4.59
C ARG A 41 -2.88 3.46 -3.87
N GLU A 42 -3.66 4.27 -4.56
CA GLU A 42 -4.82 4.95 -4.03
C GLU A 42 -5.94 3.98 -3.67
N VAL A 43 -6.33 3.09 -4.58
CA VAL A 43 -7.31 2.02 -4.32
C VAL A 43 -6.87 1.16 -3.13
N LEU A 44 -5.59 0.79 -3.07
CA LEU A 44 -5.05 0.00 -1.95
C LEU A 44 -5.16 0.75 -0.62
N CYS A 45 -4.92 2.06 -0.60
CA CYS A 45 -5.09 2.87 0.61
C CYS A 45 -6.57 3.00 0.99
N VAL A 46 -7.47 3.19 0.02
CA VAL A 46 -8.92 3.32 0.28
C VAL A 46 -9.49 2.01 0.82
N LEU A 47 -9.13 0.86 0.24
CA LEU A 47 -9.50 -0.46 0.74
C LEU A 47 -9.14 -0.63 2.22
N GLY A 48 -7.88 -0.36 2.58
CA GLY A 48 -7.41 -0.51 3.96
C GLY A 48 -7.95 0.54 4.94
N ARG A 49 -8.33 1.73 4.45
CA ARG A 49 -8.80 2.84 5.30
C ARG A 49 -10.28 2.79 5.60
N PHE A 50 -11.10 2.49 4.59
CA PHE A 50 -12.56 2.60 4.66
C PHE A 50 -13.25 1.27 4.92
N TYR A 51 -12.59 0.14 4.70
CA TYR A 51 -13.17 -1.18 4.87
C TYR A 51 -12.35 -2.04 5.84
N SER A 52 -13.03 -2.87 6.61
CA SER A 52 -12.46 -3.93 7.44
C SER A 52 -12.62 -5.26 6.71
N ILE A 53 -11.62 -5.64 5.93
CA ILE A 53 -11.62 -6.86 5.11
C ILE A 53 -10.39 -7.72 5.37
N ALA A 54 -10.49 -9.03 5.10
CA ALA A 54 -9.34 -9.91 5.18
C ALA A 54 -8.33 -9.59 4.06
N ARG A 55 -7.03 -9.74 4.33
CA ARG A 55 -5.97 -9.45 3.35
C ARG A 55 -6.08 -10.26 2.06
N LYS A 56 -6.66 -11.46 2.15
CA LYS A 56 -6.94 -12.30 0.99
C LYS A 56 -7.96 -11.62 0.08
N ASP A 57 -9.10 -11.25 0.65
CA ASP A 57 -10.22 -10.64 -0.08
C ASP A 57 -9.84 -9.23 -0.60
N GLU A 58 -9.05 -8.48 0.16
CA GLU A 58 -8.45 -7.20 -0.30
C GLU A 58 -7.62 -7.39 -1.57
N THR A 59 -6.79 -8.44 -1.60
CA THR A 59 -5.94 -8.76 -2.76
C THR A 59 -6.76 -9.24 -3.94
N GLU A 60 -7.84 -9.98 -3.69
CA GLU A 60 -8.75 -10.49 -4.71
C GLU A 60 -9.52 -9.35 -5.38
N ILE A 61 -10.11 -8.44 -4.58
CA ILE A 61 -10.75 -7.22 -5.07
C ILE A 61 -9.76 -6.37 -5.85
N PHE A 62 -8.56 -6.14 -5.30
CA PHE A 62 -7.53 -5.36 -5.97
C PHE A 62 -7.14 -5.96 -7.33
N SER A 63 -6.93 -7.28 -7.36
CA SER A 63 -6.55 -7.99 -8.59
C SER A 63 -7.67 -8.01 -9.61
N TYR A 64 -8.94 -8.03 -9.18
CA TYR A 64 -10.10 -7.92 -10.06
C TYR A 64 -10.21 -6.54 -10.71
N ILE A 65 -10.01 -5.47 -9.93
CA ILE A 65 -10.08 -4.08 -10.44
C ILE A 65 -8.99 -3.79 -11.48
N PHE A 66 -7.80 -4.37 -11.30
CA PHE A 66 -6.62 -4.11 -12.13
C PHE A 66 -6.17 -5.34 -12.94
N ASP A 67 -7.07 -6.27 -13.22
CA ASP A 67 -6.78 -7.54 -13.92
C ASP A 67 -6.08 -7.31 -15.27
N THR A 68 -6.51 -6.28 -16.00
CA THR A 68 -5.97 -5.84 -17.28
C THR A 68 -4.62 -5.14 -17.18
N GLU A 69 -4.29 -4.53 -16.04
CA GLU A 69 -3.02 -3.83 -15.81
C GLU A 69 -1.94 -4.74 -15.18
N ILE A 70 -2.35 -5.82 -14.53
CA ILE A 70 -1.46 -6.76 -13.87
C ILE A 70 -1.00 -7.80 -14.89
N GLU A 71 0.04 -7.45 -15.66
CA GLU A 71 0.61 -8.34 -16.64
C GLU A 71 1.57 -9.38 -16.03
N GLY A 72 1.47 -10.62 -16.49
CA GLY A 72 2.41 -11.71 -16.15
C GLY A 72 2.10 -12.46 -14.84
N PHE A 73 1.02 -12.11 -14.14
CA PHE A 73 0.54 -12.85 -12.97
C PHE A 73 -0.78 -13.56 -13.27
N LYS A 74 -0.72 -14.89 -13.46
CA LYS A 74 -1.90 -15.69 -13.87
C LYS A 74 -3.09 -15.64 -12.89
N ASN A 75 -2.81 -15.41 -11.61
CA ASN A 75 -3.80 -15.42 -10.53
C ASN A 75 -3.85 -14.07 -9.80
N GLY A 76 -3.51 -12.97 -10.49
CA GLY A 76 -3.37 -11.66 -9.86
C GLY A 76 -2.11 -11.55 -8.99
N LEU A 77 -1.98 -10.42 -8.29
CA LEU A 77 -0.80 -10.18 -7.47
C LEU A 77 -0.80 -11.08 -6.23
N PRO A 78 0.36 -11.61 -5.82
CA PRO A 78 0.48 -12.30 -4.54
C PRO A 78 0.09 -11.38 -3.39
N VAL A 79 -0.63 -11.93 -2.39
CA VAL A 79 -1.00 -11.20 -1.14
C VAL A 79 0.23 -10.56 -0.50
N THR A 80 1.37 -11.25 -0.53
CA THR A 80 2.65 -10.73 -0.01
C THR A 80 3.12 -9.47 -0.74
N THR A 81 2.93 -9.39 -2.06
CA THR A 81 3.30 -8.23 -2.88
C THR A 81 2.42 -7.03 -2.54
N VAL A 82 1.11 -7.24 -2.46
CA VAL A 82 0.14 -6.18 -2.10
C VAL A 82 0.40 -5.67 -0.68
N ASN A 83 0.58 -6.59 0.26
CA ASN A 83 0.85 -6.26 1.66
C ASN A 83 2.19 -5.52 1.83
N THR A 84 3.23 -5.94 1.12
CA THR A 84 4.53 -5.24 1.12
C THR A 84 4.38 -3.81 0.63
N GLN A 85 3.60 -3.59 -0.44
CA GLN A 85 3.34 -2.25 -0.96
C GLN A 85 2.58 -1.39 0.05
N HIS A 86 1.58 -1.96 0.73
CA HIS A 86 0.82 -1.26 1.77
C HIS A 86 1.75 -0.80 2.91
N TYR A 87 2.61 -1.68 3.42
CA TYR A 87 3.58 -1.34 4.46
C TYR A 87 4.65 -0.34 4.01
N ASP A 88 5.15 -0.44 2.77
CA ASP A 88 6.10 0.53 2.23
C ASP A 88 5.48 1.94 2.16
N MET A 89 4.21 2.04 1.76
CA MET A 89 3.49 3.31 1.74
C MET A 89 3.28 3.90 3.14
N LEU A 90 2.90 3.06 4.11
CA LEU A 90 2.74 3.44 5.51
C LEU A 90 4.07 3.95 6.10
N PHE A 91 5.13 3.13 5.98
CA PHE A 91 6.43 3.41 6.58
C PHE A 91 7.08 4.68 6.03
N ARG A 92 6.99 4.88 4.71
CA ARG A 92 7.53 6.09 4.06
C ARG A 92 6.64 7.31 4.19
N ARG A 93 5.45 7.18 4.81
CA ARG A 93 4.40 8.21 4.82
C ARG A 93 4.15 8.75 3.41
N HIS A 94 3.93 7.83 2.46
CA HIS A 94 3.71 8.17 1.08
C HIS A 94 2.55 9.18 0.95
N LEU A 95 2.66 10.17 0.06
CA LEU A 95 1.70 11.28 0.01
C LEU A 95 0.26 10.83 -0.23
N ILE A 96 0.07 9.81 -1.09
CA ILE A 96 -1.24 9.17 -1.32
C ILE A 96 -1.78 8.55 -0.01
N TRP A 97 -0.94 7.83 0.73
CA TRP A 97 -1.33 7.25 2.01
C TRP A 97 -1.74 8.33 3.01
N VAL A 98 -0.95 9.40 3.14
CA VAL A 98 -1.27 10.53 4.02
C VAL A 98 -2.59 11.18 3.61
N SER A 99 -2.79 11.42 2.32
CA SER A 99 -4.02 12.04 1.79
C SER A 99 -5.26 11.21 2.09
N VAL A 100 -5.22 9.90 1.84
CA VAL A 100 -6.35 8.99 2.08
C VAL A 100 -6.60 8.83 3.58
N ASN A 101 -5.57 8.69 4.40
CA ASN A 101 -5.75 8.49 5.84
C ASN A 101 -6.19 9.76 6.58
N SER A 102 -5.90 10.94 6.02
CA SER A 102 -6.38 12.23 6.55
C SER A 102 -7.82 12.55 6.14
N ALA A 103 -8.41 11.78 5.22
CA ALA A 103 -9.78 11.97 4.79
C ALA A 103 -10.75 11.65 5.93
N SER A 104 -11.81 12.46 6.02
CA SER A 104 -12.93 12.18 6.92
C SER A 104 -13.60 10.88 6.49
N LEU A 105 -13.99 10.01 7.42
CA LEU A 105 -14.82 8.85 7.10
C LEU A 105 -16.29 9.21 6.83
N ALA A 106 -16.73 10.40 7.30
CA ALA A 106 -18.13 10.82 7.28
C ALA A 106 -18.51 11.67 6.07
N ASP A 107 -17.53 12.34 5.45
CA ASP A 107 -17.73 13.25 4.31
C ASP A 107 -16.52 13.13 3.38
N ASP A 108 -16.52 12.07 2.56
CA ASP A 108 -15.41 11.70 1.66
C ASP A 108 -15.80 11.73 0.18
N GLU A 109 -16.44 12.82 -0.25
CA GLU A 109 -16.73 13.06 -1.68
C GLU A 109 -15.48 12.93 -2.57
N GLU A 110 -14.27 13.13 -2.02
CA GLU A 110 -13.00 12.94 -2.73
C GLU A 110 -12.75 11.48 -3.17
N TYR A 111 -13.14 10.49 -2.37
CA TYR A 111 -12.87 9.06 -2.64
C TYR A 111 -14.12 8.24 -2.97
N LYS A 112 -15.29 8.88 -3.04
CA LYS A 112 -16.58 8.25 -3.33
C LYS A 112 -16.59 7.40 -4.60
N GLU A 113 -15.95 7.87 -5.67
CA GLU A 113 -15.88 7.10 -6.91
C GLU A 113 -14.98 5.86 -6.76
N CYS A 114 -13.84 6.01 -6.08
CA CYS A 114 -12.96 4.88 -5.78
C CYS A 114 -13.68 3.82 -4.93
N ARG A 115 -14.43 4.26 -3.91
CA ARG A 115 -15.27 3.40 -3.07
C ARG A 115 -16.35 2.69 -3.87
N ARG A 116 -17.02 3.39 -4.79
CA ARG A 116 -18.03 2.81 -5.68
C ARG A 116 -17.46 1.66 -6.52
N VAL A 117 -16.27 1.85 -7.08
CA VAL A 117 -15.60 0.82 -7.89
C VAL A 117 -15.24 -0.40 -7.04
N ILE A 118 -14.73 -0.18 -5.82
CA ILE A 118 -14.45 -1.24 -4.85
C ILE A 118 -15.73 -2.01 -4.50
N GLU A 119 -16.84 -1.32 -4.26
CA GLU A 119 -18.12 -1.94 -3.91
C GLU A 119 -18.73 -2.74 -5.07
N ILE A 120 -18.58 -2.27 -6.30
CA ILE A 120 -18.96 -3.03 -7.49
C ILE A 120 -18.10 -4.30 -7.60
N ALA A 121 -16.78 -4.17 -7.52
CA ALA A 121 -15.85 -5.31 -7.59
C ALA A 121 -16.13 -6.35 -6.51
N ALA A 122 -16.33 -5.91 -5.26
CA ALA A 122 -16.64 -6.83 -4.16
C ALA A 122 -17.97 -7.55 -4.36
N ARG A 123 -18.98 -6.89 -4.95
CA ARG A 123 -20.26 -7.53 -5.27
C ARG A 123 -20.10 -8.61 -6.34
N GLU A 124 -19.33 -8.35 -7.38
CA GLU A 124 -19.05 -9.33 -8.44
C GLU A 124 -18.29 -10.55 -7.90
N LEU A 125 -17.43 -10.35 -6.90
CA LEU A 125 -16.67 -11.40 -6.23
C LEU A 125 -17.41 -12.07 -5.05
N ASP A 126 -18.64 -11.64 -4.75
CA ASP A 126 -19.40 -12.05 -3.55
C ASP A 126 -18.63 -11.88 -2.22
N VAL A 127 -17.81 -10.82 -2.14
CA VAL A 127 -17.04 -10.46 -0.95
C VAL A 127 -17.83 -9.49 -0.08
N ASN A 128 -17.95 -9.81 1.20
CA ASN A 128 -18.65 -8.96 2.17
C ASN A 128 -17.75 -7.80 2.64
N LEU A 129 -18.01 -6.60 2.12
CA LEU A 129 -17.38 -5.36 2.58
C LEU A 129 -18.03 -4.85 3.86
N LYS A 130 -17.28 -4.82 4.97
CA LYS A 130 -17.68 -4.12 6.19
C LYS A 130 -17.02 -2.74 6.20
N SER A 131 -17.81 -1.67 6.22
CA SER A 131 -17.29 -0.32 6.42
C SER A 131 -16.60 -0.24 7.79
N ASN A 132 -15.47 0.44 7.85
CA ASN A 132 -14.85 0.79 9.12
C ASN A 132 -15.79 1.74 9.88
N PRO A 133 -15.98 1.52 11.20
CA PRO A 133 -16.80 2.41 12.00
C PRO A 133 -16.18 3.80 12.01
N ILE A 134 -17.02 4.81 11.77
CA ILE A 134 -16.66 6.20 11.99
C ILE A 134 -16.42 6.33 13.50
N PRO A 135 -15.27 6.85 13.96
CA PRO A 135 -15.13 7.21 15.36
C PRO A 135 -16.15 8.32 15.64
N ASP A 136 -17.21 7.93 16.30
CA ASP A 136 -18.32 8.73 16.73
C ASP A 136 -17.78 9.90 17.56
N ALA A 137 -18.03 11.12 17.10
CA ALA A 137 -17.56 12.37 17.70
C ALA A 137 -18.21 12.68 19.07
N ASN A 138 -18.80 11.69 19.74
CA ASN A 138 -19.49 11.78 21.02
C ASN A 138 -18.85 10.85 22.07
N MET A 139 -17.54 10.90 22.24
CA MET A 139 -16.96 10.64 23.56
C MET A 139 -16.72 11.98 24.24
N ASP A 140 -17.78 12.42 24.93
CA ASP A 140 -17.73 13.38 26.02
C ASP A 140 -16.67 12.93 27.03
N ALA A 141 -15.49 13.56 26.96
CA ALA A 141 -14.44 13.39 27.95
C ALA A 141 -14.83 14.16 29.22
N THR A 142 -15.82 13.64 29.95
CA THR A 142 -15.98 13.91 31.37
C THR A 142 -14.82 13.21 32.11
N HIS A 143 -13.66 13.87 32.16
CA HIS A 143 -12.61 13.59 33.15
C HIS A 143 -12.01 14.92 33.63
N GLY A 144 -12.84 15.71 34.32
CA GLY A 144 -12.35 16.67 35.31
C GLY A 144 -11.99 15.93 36.59
N ALA A 145 -10.81 15.31 36.62
CA ALA A 145 -10.17 14.88 37.86
C ALA A 145 -8.94 15.79 38.07
N PRO A 146 -8.77 16.41 39.25
CA PRO A 146 -7.74 17.41 39.48
C PRO A 146 -6.34 16.77 39.48
N GLU A 147 -5.48 17.36 38.66
CA GLU A 147 -4.04 17.18 38.53
C GLU A 147 -3.33 17.25 39.90
N PRO A 148 -2.64 16.18 40.36
CA PRO A 148 -1.62 16.33 41.38
C PRO A 148 -0.28 16.71 40.73
N ALA A 149 0.19 17.91 41.08
CA ALA A 149 1.47 18.47 40.69
C ALA A 149 2.63 17.57 41.14
N ILE A 150 3.42 17.09 40.18
CA ILE A 150 4.77 16.58 40.42
C ILE A 150 5.65 17.03 39.24
N GLU A 151 6.43 18.08 39.46
CA GLU A 151 7.65 18.30 38.68
C GLU A 151 8.70 17.25 39.09
N PRO A 152 9.52 16.77 38.15
CA PRO A 152 10.82 17.40 38.00
C PRO A 152 11.35 17.51 36.55
N GLU A 153 12.07 18.61 36.35
CA GLU A 153 13.10 18.90 35.36
C GLU A 153 13.72 17.68 34.64
N TYR A 154 13.69 17.68 33.31
CA TYR A 154 14.82 17.21 32.51
C TYR A 154 15.00 18.11 31.29
N ALA A 155 16.00 18.97 31.37
CA ALA A 155 16.56 19.69 30.24
C ALA A 155 17.29 18.71 29.31
N GLY A 156 16.85 18.65 28.06
CA GLY A 156 17.43 17.81 27.01
C GLY A 156 17.14 18.37 25.63
N GLY A 157 17.46 19.65 25.43
CA GLY A 157 17.34 20.32 24.15
C GLY A 157 18.32 19.77 23.13
N ALA A 158 17.80 19.04 22.15
CA ALA A 158 18.44 18.85 20.85
C ALA A 158 17.37 19.06 19.77
N GLU A 159 17.10 20.32 19.45
CA GLU A 159 16.29 20.71 18.30
C GLU A 159 17.05 20.36 17.02
N LEU A 160 16.61 19.31 16.33
CA LEU A 160 17.01 19.06 14.95
C LEU A 160 16.17 19.95 14.03
N PRO A 161 16.78 20.71 13.10
CA PRO A 161 16.03 21.52 12.17
C PRO A 161 15.22 20.62 11.23
N VAL A 162 13.90 20.66 11.37
CA VAL A 162 12.96 20.08 10.40
C VAL A 162 13.11 20.87 9.11
N ALA A 163 13.93 20.35 8.20
CA ALA A 163 14.05 20.87 6.86
C ALA A 163 12.66 20.87 6.20
N GLY A 164 12.13 22.06 5.94
CA GLY A 164 10.86 22.26 5.25
C GLY A 164 10.89 21.60 3.89
N MET A 165 10.40 20.37 3.82
CA MET A 165 10.05 19.72 2.55
C MET A 165 8.92 20.52 1.93
N LYS A 166 9.28 21.37 0.95
CA LYS A 166 8.31 22.02 0.08
C LYS A 166 7.48 20.92 -0.61
N PRO A 167 6.14 20.88 -0.42
CA PRO A 167 5.31 19.92 -1.11
C PRO A 167 5.40 20.23 -2.62
N ARG A 168 5.96 19.29 -3.38
CA ARG A 168 6.05 19.38 -4.86
C ARG A 168 4.75 19.00 -5.56
N TYR A 169 3.65 18.87 -4.82
CA TYR A 169 2.33 18.62 -5.38
C TYR A 169 1.51 19.89 -5.22
N ASP A 170 1.33 20.58 -6.33
CA ASP A 170 0.34 21.64 -6.45
C ASP A 170 -1.04 21.00 -6.26
N ARG A 171 -1.71 21.36 -5.15
CA ARG A 171 -3.08 20.91 -4.80
C ARG A 171 -4.10 21.28 -5.89
N SER A 172 -3.72 22.14 -6.83
CA SER A 172 -4.50 22.58 -7.99
C SER A 172 -4.43 21.63 -9.19
N GLN A 173 -3.53 20.63 -9.19
CA GLN A 173 -3.55 19.59 -10.22
C GLN A 173 -4.71 18.64 -9.96
N LYS A 174 -5.76 18.75 -10.77
CA LYS A 174 -6.83 17.76 -10.90
C LYS A 174 -6.21 16.36 -10.94
N ARG A 175 -6.44 15.58 -9.87
CA ARG A 175 -5.83 14.27 -9.69
C ARG A 175 -6.23 13.32 -10.83
N PRO A 176 -5.32 12.48 -11.31
CA PRO A 176 -5.52 11.67 -12.51
C PRO A 176 -6.67 10.65 -12.40
N LEU A 177 -7.21 10.35 -11.21
CA LEU A 177 -8.44 9.54 -11.09
C LEU A 177 -9.59 10.09 -11.93
N TYR A 178 -9.72 11.42 -12.05
CA TYR A 178 -10.77 12.03 -12.86
C TYR A 178 -10.60 11.76 -14.37
N ARG A 179 -9.41 11.37 -14.83
CA ARG A 179 -9.19 11.00 -16.24
C ARG A 179 -9.50 9.53 -16.53
N PHE A 180 -9.26 8.61 -15.61
CA PHE A 180 -9.51 7.18 -15.88
C PHE A 180 -10.99 6.83 -15.90
N PHE A 181 -11.80 7.41 -15.00
CA PHE A 181 -13.23 7.06 -14.89
C PHE A 181 -14.17 7.81 -15.83
N ASN A 182 -13.72 8.90 -16.47
CA ASN A 182 -14.52 9.65 -17.45
C ASN A 182 -14.18 9.35 -18.92
N SER A 183 -13.14 8.55 -19.19
CA SER A 183 -12.74 8.21 -20.58
C SER A 183 -13.68 7.25 -21.31
N GLN A 184 -14.79 6.80 -20.68
CA GLN A 184 -15.87 6.11 -21.40
C GLN A 184 -17.02 7.04 -21.82
N SER A 185 -16.95 8.35 -21.57
CA SER A 185 -17.97 9.31 -22.01
C SER A 185 -17.45 10.25 -23.10
N SER A 186 -17.21 9.70 -24.30
CA SER A 186 -17.22 10.51 -25.52
C SER A 186 -17.77 9.71 -26.69
N GLY A 187 -19.10 9.63 -26.72
CA GLY A 187 -19.89 9.67 -27.95
C GLY A 187 -19.68 8.56 -28.96
N ILE A 188 -20.20 7.36 -28.67
CA ILE A 188 -20.81 6.45 -29.64
C ILE A 188 -21.86 5.64 -28.86
N ASN A 189 -23.13 5.76 -29.25
CA ASN A 189 -24.22 4.88 -28.79
C ASN A 189 -23.97 3.51 -29.41
N ASP A 190 -23.14 2.68 -28.79
CA ASP A 190 -23.03 1.26 -29.12
C ASP A 190 -22.84 0.46 -27.82
N PRO A 191 -23.86 -0.27 -27.35
CA PRO A 191 -23.72 -1.11 -26.17
C PRO A 191 -22.86 -2.33 -26.52
N GLN A 192 -21.56 -2.25 -26.27
CA GLN A 192 -20.72 -3.44 -26.23
C GLN A 192 -21.12 -4.27 -24.99
N PRO A 193 -21.53 -5.54 -25.16
CA PRO A 193 -21.89 -6.39 -24.04
C PRO A 193 -20.62 -6.79 -23.29
N ILE A 194 -20.55 -6.42 -22.01
CA ILE A 194 -19.73 -7.14 -21.03
C ILE A 194 -20.24 -8.58 -21.07
N PHE A 195 -19.42 -9.50 -21.56
CA PHE A 195 -19.79 -10.91 -21.69
C PHE A 195 -20.00 -11.53 -20.31
N PHE A 196 -21.26 -11.58 -19.88
CA PHE A 196 -21.73 -12.51 -18.87
C PHE A 196 -21.70 -13.92 -19.48
N PHE A 197 -20.78 -14.76 -19.01
CA PHE A 197 -20.89 -16.20 -19.23
C PHE A 197 -21.64 -16.83 -18.06
N TRP A 198 -22.94 -17.03 -18.27
CA TRP A 198 -23.77 -17.96 -17.50
C TRP A 198 -23.83 -19.26 -18.30
N ALA A 199 -23.29 -20.36 -17.75
CA ALA A 199 -23.47 -21.74 -18.19
C ALA A 199 -23.01 -22.65 -17.04
N CYS A 200 -23.76 -23.59 -16.49
CA CYS A 200 -25.08 -24.17 -16.77
C CYS A 200 -25.79 -24.46 -15.45
#